data_AF-A0A4Y7PXE1-F1
#
_entry.id   AF-A0A4Y7PXE1-F1
#
_cell.length_a   1.000
_cell.length_b   1.000
_cell.length_c   1.000
_cell.angle_alpha   90.00
_cell.angle_beta   90.00
_cell.angle_gamma   90.00
#
_symmetry.space_group_name_H-M   'P 1'
#
loop_
_entity.id
_entity.type
_entity.pdbx_description
1 polymer ?
#
loop_
_entity_poly.entity_id
_entity_poly.type
_entity_poly.pdbx_seq_one_letter_code
_entity_poly.pdbx_strand_id
1 'polypeptide(L)'
;MKVTGPSARQVVITDLCICLGFPLFIIGLAYISQGNRYGIFEDIGCIVEIYNAWPAYPTFLMWPLVIGLISSVYSVLTFRSFYSHRSQINEFIGSDACPMSSQRYTRLMVLASTEVMFTIPFCLWLLYRNIKNIVPYISWDNTHSYFGVIFAFPSIIWRNNPD
;
A
#
# COMPACT_ATOMS: atom_id res chain seq x y z
N MET A 1 -7.61 11.39 -36.04
CA MET A 1 -7.90 10.20 -35.20
C MET A 1 -8.53 10.69 -33.91
N LYS A 2 -9.86 10.53 -33.73
CA LYS A 2 -10.54 10.95 -32.49
C LYS A 2 -10.21 9.92 -31.42
N VAL A 3 -9.34 10.27 -30.47
CA VAL A 3 -9.15 9.48 -29.26
C VAL A 3 -10.39 9.68 -28.40
N THR A 4 -11.32 8.74 -28.43
CA THR A 4 -12.46 8.73 -27.50
C THR A 4 -11.93 8.33 -26.13
N GLY A 5 -11.77 9.30 -25.23
CA GLY A 5 -11.41 9.06 -23.85
C GLY A 5 -12.49 8.23 -23.12
N PRO A 6 -12.15 7.59 -21.99
CA PRO A 6 -13.12 6.86 -21.18
C PRO A 6 -14.25 7.80 -20.73
N SER A 7 -15.48 7.29 -20.75
CA SER A 7 -16.64 8.02 -20.21
C SER A 7 -16.47 8.24 -18.70
N ALA A 8 -17.07 9.31 -18.15
CA ALA A 8 -16.99 9.60 -16.71
C ALA A 8 -17.40 8.40 -15.84
N ARG A 9 -18.39 7.62 -16.30
CA ARG A 9 -18.82 6.37 -15.65
C ARG A 9 -17.72 5.31 -15.60
N GLN A 10 -16.92 5.15 -16.67
CA GLN A 10 -15.82 4.18 -16.72
C GLN A 10 -14.68 4.55 -15.77
N VAL A 11 -14.37 5.84 -15.64
CA VAL A 11 -13.37 6.33 -14.68
C VAL A 11 -13.82 6.00 -13.25
N VAL A 12 -15.07 6.37 -12.90
CA VAL A 12 -15.62 6.11 -11.56
C VAL A 12 -15.68 4.61 -11.24
N ILE A 13 -16.08 3.76 -12.20
CA ILE A 13 -16.09 2.31 -11.99
C ILE A 13 -14.67 1.78 -11.76
N THR A 14 -13.68 2.25 -12.53
CA THR A 14 -12.29 1.82 -12.39
C THR A 14 -11.73 2.24 -11.03
N ASP A 15 -11.96 3.47 -10.62
CA ASP A 15 -11.52 3.98 -9.32
C ASP A 15 -12.19 3.22 -8.18
N LEU A 16 -13.49 2.90 -8.27
CA LEU A 16 -14.18 2.07 -7.28
C LEU A 16 -13.61 0.64 -7.20
N CYS A 17 -13.34 0.02 -8.35
CA CYS A 17 -12.74 -1.31 -8.39
C CYS A 17 -11.35 -1.34 -7.74
N ILE A 18 -10.54 -0.30 -7.95
CA ILE A 18 -9.21 -0.21 -7.35
C ILE A 18 -9.30 0.14 -5.87
N CYS A 19 -10.07 1.17 -5.51
CA CYS A 19 -10.14 1.66 -4.13
C CYS A 19 -10.92 0.75 -3.18
N LEU A 20 -11.86 -0.06 -3.69
CA LEU A 20 -12.72 -0.92 -2.86
C LEU A 20 -12.52 -2.40 -3.16
N GLY A 21 -12.38 -2.77 -4.44
CA GLY A 21 -12.12 -4.15 -4.82
C GLY A 21 -10.76 -4.65 -4.35
N PHE A 22 -9.71 -3.84 -4.46
CA PHE A 22 -8.38 -4.24 -4.00
C PHE A 22 -8.32 -4.47 -2.47
N PRO A 23 -8.79 -3.55 -1.60
CA PRO A 23 -8.81 -3.83 -0.15
C PRO A 23 -9.64 -5.07 0.24
N LEU A 24 -10.80 -5.28 -0.38
CA LEU A 24 -11.60 -6.49 -0.11
C LEU A 24 -10.86 -7.77 -0.51
N PHE A 25 -10.14 -7.74 -1.64
CA PHE A 25 -9.31 -8.85 -2.07
C PHE A 25 -8.16 -9.11 -1.08
N ILE A 26 -7.50 -8.06 -0.60
CA ILE A 26 -6.45 -8.18 0.43
C ILE A 26 -6.99 -8.73 1.74
N ILE A 27 -8.17 -8.31 2.20
CA ILE A 27 -8.79 -8.87 3.41
C ILE A 27 -9.04 -10.38 3.26
N GLY A 28 -9.53 -10.81 2.10
CA GLY A 28 -9.72 -12.23 1.79
C GLY A 28 -8.41 -13.03 1.79
N LEU A 29 -7.33 -12.45 1.24
CA LEU A 29 -6.00 -13.07 1.27
C LEU A 29 -5.40 -13.09 2.69
N ALA A 30 -5.55 -12.00 3.44
CA ALA A 30 -5.00 -11.86 4.79
C ALA A 30 -5.59 -12.88 5.76
N TYR A 31 -6.84 -13.31 5.55
CA TYR A 31 -7.46 -14.37 6.33
C TYR A 31 -6.65 -15.68 6.31
N ILE A 32 -5.93 -15.96 5.21
CA ILE A 32 -5.13 -17.19 5.07
C ILE A 32 -3.98 -17.25 6.09
N SER A 33 -3.38 -16.10 6.39
CA SER A 33 -2.23 -15.98 7.30
C SER A 33 -2.62 -15.40 8.68
N GLN A 34 -3.90 -15.15 8.91
CA GLN A 34 -4.41 -14.62 10.15
C GLN A 34 -4.46 -15.73 11.21
N GLY A 35 -3.75 -15.52 12.33
CA GLY A 35 -3.76 -16.49 13.44
C GLY A 35 -4.97 -16.31 14.34
N ASN A 36 -5.18 -15.06 14.78
CA ASN A 36 -6.28 -14.68 15.65
C ASN A 36 -7.11 -13.55 15.02
N ARG A 37 -8.38 -13.46 15.40
CA ARG A 37 -9.28 -12.43 14.85
C ARG A 37 -8.77 -11.01 15.11
N TYR A 38 -8.27 -10.75 16.31
CA TYR A 38 -7.57 -9.52 16.69
C TYR A 38 -6.89 -9.68 18.05
N GLY A 39 -5.81 -8.91 18.25
CA GLY A 39 -5.17 -8.71 19.55
C GLY A 39 -5.41 -7.29 20.06
N ILE A 40 -5.51 -7.12 21.38
CA ILE A 40 -5.68 -5.83 22.04
C ILE A 40 -4.39 -5.47 22.75
N PHE A 41 -3.81 -4.32 22.42
CA PHE A 41 -2.63 -3.79 23.07
C PHE A 41 -3.05 -2.55 23.86
N GLU A 42 -2.80 -2.54 25.17
CA GLU A 42 -3.08 -1.36 26.01
C GLU A 42 -2.34 -0.14 25.43
N ASP A 43 -2.98 1.03 25.39
CA ASP A 43 -2.57 2.28 24.69
C ASP A 43 -2.64 2.31 23.14
N ILE A 44 -2.58 1.17 22.44
CA ILE A 44 -2.64 1.10 20.96
C ILE A 44 -4.04 0.73 20.47
N GLY A 45 -4.71 -0.18 21.17
CA GLY A 45 -6.02 -0.72 20.82
C GLY A 45 -5.96 -2.03 20.02
N CYS A 46 -6.91 -2.20 19.11
CA CYS A 46 -7.12 -3.43 18.35
C CYS A 46 -6.18 -3.50 17.15
N ILE A 47 -5.41 -4.58 17.03
CA ILE A 47 -4.55 -4.86 15.88
C ILE A 47 -4.85 -6.22 15.27
N VAL A 48 -4.57 -6.35 13.97
CA VAL A 48 -4.71 -7.63 13.26
C VAL A 48 -3.47 -8.46 13.57
N GLU A 49 -3.69 -9.68 14.05
CA GLU A 49 -2.61 -10.61 14.40
C GLU A 49 -2.33 -11.56 13.22
N ILE A 50 -1.32 -11.19 12.44
CA ILE A 50 -0.87 -11.99 11.29
C ILE A 50 0.28 -12.87 11.74
N TYR A 51 0.15 -14.17 11.53
CA TYR A 51 1.19 -15.11 11.88
C TYR A 51 2.36 -14.97 10.90
N ASN A 52 3.55 -14.61 11.39
CA ASN A 52 4.74 -14.38 10.56
C ASN A 52 5.34 -15.69 10.03
N ALA A 53 4.62 -16.32 9.12
CA ALA A 53 5.03 -17.50 8.38
C ALA A 53 5.14 -17.18 6.89
N TRP A 54 5.72 -18.10 6.11
CA TRP A 54 5.89 -17.90 4.67
C TRP A 54 4.61 -17.49 3.91
N PRO A 55 3.38 -17.93 4.28
CA PRO A 55 2.16 -17.48 3.58
C PRO A 55 1.80 -16.01 3.83
N ALA A 56 2.26 -15.39 4.92
CA ALA A 56 1.97 -13.98 5.25
C ALA A 56 2.60 -12.99 4.26
N TYR A 57 3.72 -13.38 3.65
CA TYR A 57 4.44 -12.57 2.68
C TYR A 57 3.61 -12.31 1.42
N PRO A 58 3.16 -13.35 0.69
CA PRO A 58 2.34 -13.14 -0.50
C PRO A 58 0.93 -12.64 -0.20
N THR A 59 0.38 -12.94 0.99
CA THR A 59 -1.01 -12.61 1.31
C THR A 59 -1.18 -11.18 1.79
N PHE A 60 -0.22 -10.62 2.54
CA PHE A 60 -0.38 -9.31 3.16
C PHE A 60 0.87 -8.42 3.04
N LEU A 61 2.03 -8.90 3.49
CA LEU A 61 3.22 -8.05 3.67
C LEU A 61 3.83 -7.53 2.36
N MET A 62 3.69 -8.25 1.23
CA MET A 62 4.30 -7.83 -0.03
C MET A 62 3.54 -6.70 -0.74
N TRP A 63 2.25 -6.55 -0.50
CA TRP A 63 1.39 -5.67 -1.31
C TRP A 63 1.80 -4.19 -1.29
N PRO A 64 2.18 -3.59 -0.13
CA PRO A 64 2.68 -2.22 -0.11
C PRO A 64 3.90 -2.01 -1.00
N LEU A 65 4.83 -2.98 -1.02
CA LEU A 65 6.01 -2.93 -1.88
C LEU A 65 5.63 -3.02 -3.36
N VAL A 66 4.71 -3.94 -3.72
CA VAL A 66 4.24 -4.11 -5.10
C VAL A 66 3.60 -2.84 -5.63
N ILE A 67 2.69 -2.23 -4.85
CA ILE A 67 2.02 -0.97 -5.22
C ILE A 67 3.03 0.17 -5.31
N GLY A 68 4.00 0.24 -4.39
CA GLY A 68 5.07 1.23 -4.43
C GLY A 68 5.94 1.10 -5.68
N LEU A 69 6.28 -0.13 -6.09
CA LEU A 69 7.04 -0.39 -7.32
C LEU A 69 6.25 -0.01 -8.58
N ILE A 70 4.97 -0.36 -8.64
CA ILE A 70 4.08 0.02 -9.74
C ILE A 70 4.00 1.55 -9.83
N SER A 71 3.78 2.22 -8.70
CA SER A 71 3.70 3.68 -8.60
C SER A 71 5.02 4.35 -9.00
N SER A 72 6.15 3.72 -8.66
CA SER A 72 7.48 4.18 -9.08
C SER A 72 7.65 4.21 -10.58
N VAL A 73 7.26 3.12 -11.26
CA VAL A 73 7.31 3.05 -12.72
C VAL A 73 6.47 4.16 -13.34
N TYR A 74 5.23 4.34 -12.88
CA TYR A 74 4.37 5.42 -13.36
C TYR A 74 4.95 6.82 -13.06
N SER A 75 5.53 7.02 -11.89
CA SER A 75 6.16 8.29 -11.50
C SER A 75 7.33 8.62 -12.41
N VAL A 76 8.23 7.65 -12.68
CA VAL A 76 9.37 7.82 -13.58
C VAL A 76 8.92 8.10 -15.01
N LEU A 77 7.89 7.41 -15.50
CA LEU A 77 7.34 7.64 -16.84
C LEU A 77 6.70 9.03 -16.97
N THR A 78 5.93 9.45 -15.98
CA THR A 78 5.31 10.79 -15.91
C THR A 78 6.39 11.87 -15.86
N PHE A 79 7.42 11.69 -15.03
CA PHE A 79 8.55 12.59 -14.94
C PHE A 79 9.28 12.69 -16.27
N ARG A 80 9.61 11.57 -16.91
CA ARG A 80 10.27 11.56 -18.23
C ARG A 80 9.44 12.27 -19.29
N SER A 81 8.13 12.01 -19.33
CA SER A 81 7.21 12.67 -20.27
C SER A 81 7.17 14.18 -20.05
N PHE A 82 7.16 14.62 -18.78
CA PHE A 82 7.21 16.02 -18.41
C PHE A 82 8.50 16.71 -18.88
N TYR A 83 9.67 16.10 -18.66
CA TYR A 83 10.95 16.68 -19.10
C TYR A 83 11.02 16.83 -20.62
N SER A 84 10.48 15.86 -21.35
CA SER A 84 10.42 15.88 -22.82
C SER A 84 9.46 16.92 -23.37
N HIS A 85 8.31 17.13 -22.72
CA HIS A 85 7.23 18.00 -23.23
C HIS A 85 7.08 19.32 -22.45
N ARG A 86 8.07 19.71 -21.65
CA ARG A 86 7.99 20.87 -20.75
C ARG A 86 7.55 22.17 -21.43
N SER A 87 7.95 22.41 -22.69
CA SER A 87 7.56 23.62 -23.43
C SER A 87 6.08 23.60 -23.79
N GLN A 88 5.62 22.49 -24.36
CA GLN A 88 4.22 22.29 -24.74
C GLN A 88 3.31 22.30 -23.51
N ILE A 89 3.71 21.61 -22.44
CA ILE A 89 2.95 21.57 -21.18
C ILE A 89 2.83 22.97 -20.56
N ASN A 90 3.91 23.77 -20.59
CA ASN A 90 3.86 25.13 -20.06
C ASN A 90 2.96 26.05 -20.90
N GLU A 91 2.92 25.86 -22.22
CA GLU A 91 2.01 26.58 -23.12
C GLU A 91 0.54 26.20 -22.89
N PHE A 92 0.24 24.91 -22.71
CA PHE A 92 -1.11 24.43 -22.36
C PHE A 92 -1.56 24.90 -20.97
N ILE A 93 -0.68 24.87 -19.97
CA ILE A 93 -0.98 25.34 -18.61
C ILE A 93 -1.21 26.86 -18.58
N GLY A 94 -0.56 27.62 -19.47
CA GLY A 94 -0.76 29.06 -19.61
C GLY A 94 -2.03 29.46 -20.38
N SER A 95 -2.75 28.49 -20.96
CA SER A 95 -4.00 28.76 -21.69
C SER A 95 -5.20 28.86 -20.75
N ASP A 96 -6.17 29.73 -21.06
CA ASP A 96 -7.41 29.92 -20.28
C ASP A 96 -8.27 28.65 -20.15
N ALA A 97 -7.97 27.61 -20.95
CA ALA A 97 -8.64 26.31 -20.91
C ALA A 97 -8.13 25.39 -19.79
N CYS A 98 -7.00 25.72 -19.13
CA CYS A 98 -6.45 24.90 -18.06
C CYS A 98 -6.90 25.40 -16.68
N PRO A 99 -7.68 24.63 -15.90
CA PRO A 99 -8.08 25.02 -14.55
C PRO A 99 -6.94 24.91 -13.51
N MET A 100 -5.71 24.61 -13.92
CA MET A 100 -4.59 24.29 -13.02
C MET A 100 -3.36 25.17 -13.29
N SER A 101 -2.84 25.83 -12.25
CA SER A 101 -1.59 26.60 -12.33
C SER A 101 -0.35 25.69 -12.39
N SER A 102 0.67 26.13 -13.15
CA SER A 102 1.98 25.45 -13.31
C SER A 102 2.62 25.07 -11.97
N GLN A 103 2.49 25.95 -10.97
CA GLN A 103 3.07 25.74 -9.65
C GLN A 103 2.37 24.61 -8.86
N ARG A 104 1.07 24.39 -9.08
CA ARG A 104 0.34 23.29 -8.44
C ARG A 104 0.74 21.96 -9.04
N TYR A 105 0.91 21.92 -10.36
CA TYR A 105 1.31 20.71 -11.08
C TYR A 105 2.71 20.25 -10.70
N THR A 106 3.70 21.15 -10.64
CA THR A 106 5.07 20.80 -10.24
C THR A 106 5.15 20.31 -8.80
N ARG A 107 4.40 20.92 -7.87
CA ARG A 107 4.31 20.46 -6.48
C ARG A 107 3.75 19.04 -6.37
N LEU A 108 2.71 18.70 -7.13
CA LEU A 108 2.14 17.35 -7.15
C LEU A 108 3.14 16.32 -7.68
N MET A 109 3.92 16.68 -8.71
CA MET A 109 4.91 15.77 -9.27
C MET A 109 6.08 15.52 -8.31
N VAL A 110 6.55 16.56 -7.61
CA VAL A 110 7.56 16.40 -6.55
C VAL A 110 7.02 15.53 -5.41
N LEU A 111 5.79 15.77 -4.97
CA LEU A 111 5.15 15.00 -3.89
C LEU A 111 5.09 13.50 -4.23
N ALA A 112 4.63 13.16 -5.45
CA ALA A 112 4.56 11.78 -5.91
C ALA A 112 5.94 11.12 -6.02
N SER A 113 6.95 11.83 -6.52
CA SER A 113 8.32 11.32 -6.57
C SER A 113 8.91 11.08 -5.18
N THR A 114 8.70 12.01 -4.24
CA THR A 114 9.20 11.85 -2.87
C THR A 114 8.53 10.69 -2.15
N GLU A 115 7.22 10.52 -2.32
CA GLU A 115 6.47 9.42 -1.72
C GLU A 115 7.05 8.07 -2.13
N VAL A 116 7.24 7.84 -3.44
CA VAL A 116 7.90 6.62 -3.96
C VAL A 116 9.30 6.42 -3.36
N MET A 117 10.11 7.49 -3.27
CA MET A 117 11.48 7.39 -2.77
C MET A 117 11.56 6.97 -1.30
N PHE A 118 10.56 7.31 -0.48
CA PHE A 118 10.53 6.91 0.93
C PHE A 118 9.76 5.60 1.15
N THR A 119 8.69 5.35 0.39
CA THR A 119 7.85 4.15 0.52
C THR A 119 8.65 2.87 0.22
N ILE A 120 9.41 2.84 -0.88
CA ILE A 120 10.17 1.64 -1.28
C ILE A 120 11.21 1.20 -0.22
N PRO A 121 12.16 2.04 0.21
CA PRO A 121 13.16 1.61 1.19
C PRO A 121 12.52 1.26 2.54
N PHE A 122 11.46 1.96 2.93
CA PHE A 122 10.72 1.63 4.15
C PHE A 122 10.06 0.25 4.08
N CYS A 123 9.35 -0.06 2.98
CA CYS A 123 8.75 -1.37 2.77
C CYS A 123 9.81 -2.49 2.69
N LEU A 124 10.95 -2.24 2.03
CA LEU A 124 12.05 -3.20 1.99
C LEU A 124 12.64 -3.46 3.38
N TRP A 125 12.83 -2.41 4.17
CA TRP A 125 13.33 -2.53 5.54
C TRP A 125 12.36 -3.31 6.43
N LEU A 126 11.06 -3.04 6.33
CA LEU A 126 10.02 -3.81 7.03
C LEU A 126 10.05 -5.29 6.62
N LEU A 127 10.10 -5.60 5.32
CA LEU A 127 10.19 -6.98 4.86
C LEU A 127 11.45 -7.67 5.36
N TYR A 128 12.60 -6.99 5.34
CA TYR A 128 13.85 -7.52 5.87
C TYR A 128 13.76 -7.86 7.37
N ARG A 129 13.15 -6.98 8.18
CA ARG A 129 12.88 -7.24 9.61
C ARG A 129 11.98 -8.45 9.81
N ASN A 130 10.91 -8.56 9.02
CA ASN A 130 9.96 -9.68 9.12
C ASN A 130 10.60 -11.02 8.74
N ILE A 131 11.39 -11.07 7.66
CA ILE A 131 12.04 -12.30 7.17
C ILE A 131 12.99 -12.89 8.21
N LYS A 132 13.68 -12.04 8.99
CA LYS A 132 14.57 -12.51 10.07
C LYS A 132 13.85 -13.28 11.16
N ASN A 133 12.59 -12.94 11.43
CA ASN A 133 11.79 -13.49 12.52
C ASN A 133 10.71 -14.46 12.02
N ILE A 134 10.97 -15.16 10.91
CA ILE A 134 10.01 -16.08 10.31
C ILE A 134 9.87 -17.36 11.14
N VAL A 135 8.63 -17.76 11.41
CA VAL A 135 8.28 -19.00 12.11
C VAL A 135 7.85 -20.04 11.06
N PRO A 136 8.24 -21.32 11.20
CA PRO A 136 7.81 -22.35 10.25
C PRO A 136 6.29 -22.48 10.22
N TYR A 137 5.74 -22.58 9.02
CA TYR A 137 4.33 -22.88 8.81
C TYR A 137 4.09 -24.37 9.03
N ILE A 138 3.23 -24.71 9.99
CA ILE A 138 2.92 -26.11 10.34
C ILE A 138 1.71 -26.58 9.54
N SER A 139 0.54 -26.01 9.78
CA SER A 139 -0.71 -26.36 9.11
C SER A 139 -1.74 -25.23 9.23
N TRP A 140 -2.78 -25.31 8.40
CA TRP A 140 -3.92 -24.37 8.46
C TRP A 140 -4.62 -24.44 9.81
N ASP A 141 -4.88 -25.67 10.27
CA ASP A 141 -5.54 -25.97 11.54
C ASP A 141 -4.76 -25.42 12.73
N ASN A 142 -3.42 -25.56 12.72
CA ASN A 142 -2.57 -24.96 13.75
C ASN A 142 -2.65 -23.44 13.75
N THR A 143 -2.65 -22.80 12.57
CA THR A 143 -2.70 -21.34 12.46
C THR A 143 -4.04 -20.79 12.99
N HIS A 144 -5.15 -21.48 12.74
CA HIS A 144 -6.49 -21.06 13.16
C HIS A 144 -6.96 -21.66 14.49
N SER A 145 -6.11 -22.43 15.18
CA SER A 145 -6.47 -23.16 16.41
C SER A 145 -6.98 -22.24 17.53
N TYR A 146 -6.44 -21.02 17.61
CA TYR A 146 -6.83 -20.00 18.60
C TYR A 146 -7.63 -18.84 18.01
N PHE A 147 -8.24 -19.01 16.82
CA PHE A 147 -8.87 -17.89 16.11
C PHE A 147 -9.95 -17.16 16.92
N GLY A 148 -10.67 -17.88 17.79
CA GLY A 148 -11.70 -17.31 18.68
C GLY A 148 -11.17 -16.68 19.97
N VAL A 149 -9.88 -16.83 20.28
CA VAL A 149 -9.26 -16.27 21.47
C VAL A 149 -8.76 -14.86 21.17
N ILE A 150 -9.08 -13.94 22.07
CA ILE A 150 -8.63 -12.55 21.99
C ILE A 150 -7.52 -12.36 23.01
N PHE A 151 -6.30 -12.12 22.52
CA PHE A 151 -5.17 -11.80 23.38
C PHE A 151 -5.19 -10.32 23.74
N ALA A 152 -5.05 -10.01 25.03
CA ALA A 152 -4.92 -8.66 25.53
C ALA A 152 -3.56 -8.50 26.24
N PHE A 153 -2.71 -7.63 25.70
CA PHE A 153 -1.37 -7.38 26.23
C PHE A 153 -1.35 -6.05 26.99
N PRO A 154 -1.04 -6.06 28.30
CA PRO A 154 -0.87 -4.84 29.06
C PRO A 154 0.42 -4.09 28.64
N SER A 155 0.39 -2.77 28.80
CA SER A 155 1.42 -1.80 28.41
C SER A 155 2.80 -2.15 28.93
N ILE A 156 2.87 -2.68 30.15
CA ILE A 156 4.12 -3.10 30.78
C ILE A 156 4.78 -4.30 30.07
N ILE A 157 4.02 -5.17 29.41
CA ILE A 157 4.57 -6.36 28.74
C ILE A 157 5.02 -6.00 27.32
N TRP A 158 4.14 -5.41 26.52
CA TRP A 158 4.46 -5.19 25.11
C TRP A 158 5.48 -4.07 24.91
N ARG A 159 5.54 -3.05 25.79
CA ARG A 159 6.53 -1.97 25.69
C ARG A 159 7.94 -2.40 26.12
N ASN A 160 8.02 -3.41 26.99
CA ASN A 160 9.29 -3.95 27.47
C ASN A 160 9.86 -5.05 26.56
N ASN A 161 9.11 -5.47 25.54
CA ASN A 161 9.60 -6.45 24.58
C ASN A 161 10.24 -5.71 23.39
N PRO A 162 11.57 -5.79 23.19
CA PRO A 162 12.29 -5.01 22.17
C PRO A 162 12.15 -5.56 20.73
N ASP A 163 11.29 -6.55 20.50
CA ASP A 163 11.15 -7.24 19.22
C ASP A 163 10.10 -6.62 18.28
#